data_AF-A0A183AY85-F1
#
_entry.id   AF-A0A183AY85-F1
#
_cell.length_a   1.000
_cell.length_b   1.000
_cell.length_c   1.000
_cell.angle_alpha   90.00
_cell.angle_beta   90.00
_cell.angle_gamma   90.00
#
_symmetry.space_group_name_H-M   'P 1'
#
loop_
_entity.id
_entity.type
_entity.pdbx_description
1 polymer ?
#
loop_
_entity_poly.entity_id
_entity_poly.type
_entity_poly.pdbx_seq_one_letter_code
_entity_poly.pdbx_strand_id
1 'polypeptide(L)'
;LAKESTDVEAESQQITELVGDLKIRLGALSAIKSDDRVKSIQNQLNSLIERSQGLTSMVQGARNTNLQLREILGQYLDTFKRFTTPMEKLVAELPSVNPFVEDESLKETMNKAKRLFDKVDEMRRQRTDFITQLREALHQDDITGDLLASAVNREQSDLEELFKTRLKKHDYLVGLLRQNLAAQENIESALIDLNAEFAPQAIKLRETRQKRATELEQLVASGKAYADVVQKCQEGLRFYEELTRRLTELQKEVEQVAERLALEESRSVVEPIPPRAISSTSSTMPGWWLIHFRHGRVCVSYIINSSFILLRELFPESRQMSHNT
;
A
#
# COMPACT_ATOMS: atom_id res chain seq x y z
N LEU A 1 18.42 -11.25 11.77
CA LEU A 1 17.22 -11.35 10.90
C LEU A 1 17.48 -11.97 9.53
N ALA A 2 18.01 -11.27 8.52
CA ALA A 2 18.11 -11.85 7.17
C ALA A 2 18.98 -13.11 7.12
N LYS A 3 20.10 -13.10 7.83
CA LYS A 3 21.00 -14.26 8.00
C LYS A 3 20.35 -15.38 8.82
N GLU A 4 19.80 -15.06 10.00
CA GLU A 4 19.12 -16.06 10.85
C GLU A 4 17.94 -16.73 10.15
N SER A 5 17.18 -15.98 9.33
CA SER A 5 16.09 -16.54 8.53
C SER A 5 16.60 -17.58 7.53
N THR A 6 17.70 -17.29 6.82
CA THR A 6 18.26 -18.24 5.85
C THR A 6 18.89 -19.45 6.54
N ASP A 7 19.54 -19.25 7.68
CA ASP A 7 20.18 -20.32 8.45
C ASP A 7 19.11 -21.28 8.99
N VAL A 8 18.02 -20.75 9.57
CA VAL A 8 16.87 -21.54 10.07
C VAL A 8 16.11 -22.26 8.94
N GLU A 9 15.95 -21.63 7.77
CA GLU A 9 15.36 -22.29 6.60
C GLU A 9 16.21 -23.48 6.15
N ALA A 10 17.54 -23.32 6.09
CA ALA A 10 18.46 -24.38 5.72
C ALA A 10 18.47 -25.53 6.75
N GLU A 11 18.57 -25.22 8.04
CA GLU A 11 18.52 -26.21 9.12
C GLU A 11 17.19 -26.99 9.11
N SER A 12 16.06 -26.30 8.96
CA SER A 12 14.76 -26.96 8.86
C SER A 12 14.69 -27.90 7.66
N GLN A 13 15.22 -27.51 6.51
CA GLN A 13 15.21 -28.34 5.31
C GLN A 13 16.07 -29.60 5.49
N GLN A 14 17.27 -29.45 6.06
CA GLN A 14 18.16 -30.57 6.37
C GLN A 14 17.49 -31.59 7.32
N ILE A 15 16.84 -31.11 8.37
CA ILE A 15 16.12 -31.99 9.31
C ILE A 15 14.98 -32.72 8.61
N THR A 16 14.22 -32.05 7.73
CA THR A 16 13.14 -32.68 6.96
C THR A 16 13.67 -33.77 6.03
N GLU A 17 14.81 -33.54 5.37
CA GLU A 17 15.47 -34.54 4.52
C GLU A 17 15.93 -35.75 5.35
N LEU A 18 16.62 -35.54 6.47
CA LEU A 18 17.06 -36.60 7.37
C LEU A 18 15.87 -37.43 7.92
N VAL A 19 14.80 -36.77 8.35
CA VAL A 19 13.59 -37.45 8.82
C VAL A 19 12.93 -38.26 7.70
N GLY A 20 12.94 -37.74 6.46
CA GLY A 20 12.49 -38.45 5.27
C GLY A 20 13.28 -39.73 5.00
N ASP A 21 14.61 -39.66 5.06
CA ASP A 21 15.50 -40.80 4.88
C ASP A 21 15.32 -41.87 5.97
N LEU A 22 15.20 -41.44 7.23
CA LEU A 22 14.92 -42.35 8.35
C LEU A 22 13.58 -43.06 8.17
N LYS A 23 12.56 -42.38 7.64
CA LYS A 23 11.25 -42.98 7.35
C LYS A 23 11.36 -44.07 6.29
N ILE A 24 12.15 -43.85 5.25
CA ILE A 24 12.39 -44.85 4.19
C ILE A 24 13.14 -46.06 4.76
N ARG A 25 14.23 -45.83 5.50
CA ARG A 25 15.03 -46.89 6.13
C ARG A 25 14.23 -47.72 7.11
N LEU A 26 13.46 -47.07 7.99
CA LEU A 26 12.58 -47.75 8.93
C LEU A 26 11.48 -48.55 8.20
N GLY A 27 10.92 -48.02 7.12
CA GLY A 27 9.97 -48.73 6.27
C GLY A 27 10.56 -50.06 5.75
N ALA A 28 11.78 -50.01 5.21
CA ALA A 28 12.49 -51.20 4.74
C ALA A 28 12.77 -52.21 5.87
N LEU A 29 13.19 -51.74 7.06
CA LEU A 29 13.46 -52.61 8.20
C LEU A 29 12.18 -53.25 8.76
N SER A 30 11.08 -52.48 8.83
CA SER A 30 9.78 -52.98 9.30
C SER A 30 9.17 -54.05 8.37
N ALA A 31 9.50 -54.03 7.09
CA ALA A 31 9.10 -55.04 6.12
C ALA A 31 9.84 -56.38 6.32
N ILE A 32 11.05 -56.33 6.90
CA ILE A 32 11.89 -57.51 7.15
C ILE A 32 11.68 -58.03 8.58
N LYS A 33 11.41 -57.15 9.56
CA LYS A 33 11.34 -57.48 10.99
C LYS A 33 10.31 -56.62 11.73
N SER A 34 9.36 -57.27 12.42
CA SER A 34 8.24 -56.64 13.14
C SER A 34 8.32 -56.86 14.66
N ASP A 35 9.42 -56.40 15.27
CA ASP A 35 9.63 -56.48 16.71
C ASP A 35 9.05 -55.26 17.44
N ASP A 36 8.75 -55.41 18.73
CA ASP A 36 8.26 -54.30 19.57
C ASP A 36 9.25 -53.12 19.66
N ARG A 37 10.55 -53.40 19.46
CA ARG A 37 11.59 -52.36 19.36
C ARG A 37 11.46 -51.52 18.10
N VAL A 38 11.16 -52.14 16.97
CA VAL A 38 10.95 -51.46 15.69
C VAL A 38 9.68 -50.61 15.75
N LYS A 39 8.60 -51.12 16.37
CA LYS A 39 7.37 -50.36 16.62
C LYS A 39 7.61 -49.15 17.55
N SER A 40 8.45 -49.30 18.57
CA SER A 40 8.84 -48.19 19.45
C SER A 40 9.58 -47.08 18.69
N ILE A 41 10.54 -47.45 17.84
CA ILE A 41 11.26 -46.50 16.96
C ILE A 41 10.28 -45.84 15.98
N GLN A 42 9.32 -46.60 15.45
CA GLN A 42 8.28 -46.09 14.54
C GLN A 42 7.38 -45.04 15.18
N ASN A 43 6.92 -45.28 16.41
CA ASN A 43 6.10 -44.30 17.13
C ASN A 43 6.88 -43.01 17.42
N GLN A 44 8.15 -43.14 17.82
CA GLN A 44 9.02 -41.98 18.04
C GLN A 44 9.27 -41.22 16.73
N LEU A 45 9.61 -41.91 15.64
CA LEU A 45 9.82 -41.28 14.34
C LEU A 45 8.56 -40.57 13.82
N ASN A 46 7.37 -41.14 14.00
CA ASN A 46 6.11 -40.48 13.63
C ASN A 46 5.90 -39.17 14.40
N SER A 47 6.20 -39.14 15.70
CA SER A 47 6.15 -37.90 16.49
C SER A 47 7.18 -36.85 16.04
N LEU A 48 8.36 -37.30 15.60
CA LEU A 48 9.38 -36.42 15.02
C LEU A 48 8.96 -35.86 13.67
N ILE A 49 8.30 -36.66 12.83
CA ILE A 49 7.73 -36.24 11.54
C ILE A 49 6.69 -35.13 11.75
N GLU A 50 5.72 -35.34 12.64
CA GLU A 50 4.68 -34.35 12.92
C GLU A 50 5.27 -33.04 13.44
N ARG A 51 6.23 -33.13 14.37
CA ARG A 51 6.90 -31.93 14.92
C ARG A 51 7.78 -31.23 13.88
N SER A 52 8.48 -31.98 13.02
CA SER A 52 9.26 -31.43 11.89
C SER A 52 8.35 -30.67 10.93
N GLN A 53 7.22 -31.27 10.52
CA GLN A 53 6.24 -30.62 9.64
C GLN A 53 5.66 -29.34 10.27
N GLY A 54 5.34 -29.37 11.57
CA GLY A 54 4.87 -28.20 12.31
C GLY A 54 5.91 -27.07 12.33
N LEU A 55 7.18 -27.40 12.58
CA LEU A 55 8.28 -26.43 12.55
C LEU A 55 8.50 -25.86 11.14
N THR A 56 8.48 -26.69 10.10
CA THR A 56 8.57 -26.24 8.69
C THR A 56 7.42 -25.28 8.33
N SER A 57 6.20 -25.55 8.79
CA SER A 57 5.06 -24.64 8.57
C SER A 57 5.29 -23.28 9.25
N MET A 58 5.83 -23.27 10.47
CA MET A 58 6.19 -22.03 11.18
C MET A 58 7.31 -21.26 10.46
N VAL A 59 8.34 -21.95 9.97
CA VAL A 59 9.42 -21.36 9.15
C VAL A 59 8.84 -20.68 7.91
N GLN A 60 7.93 -21.36 7.19
CA GLN A 60 7.29 -20.80 6.00
C GLN A 60 6.41 -19.59 6.32
N GLY A 61 5.69 -19.61 7.46
CA GLY A 61 4.92 -18.47 7.95
C GLY A 61 5.82 -17.26 8.22
N ALA A 62 6.93 -17.47 8.94
CA ALA A 62 7.89 -16.41 9.23
C ALA A 62 8.54 -15.82 7.99
N ARG A 63 8.83 -16.65 6.97
CA ARG A 63 9.31 -16.19 5.66
C ARG A 63 8.33 -15.23 4.99
N ASN A 64 7.03 -15.55 4.99
CA ASN A 64 6.01 -14.67 4.41
C ASN A 64 5.92 -13.33 5.15
N THR A 65 5.97 -13.35 6.48
CA THR A 65 5.98 -12.13 7.30
C THR A 65 7.23 -11.29 7.04
N ASN A 66 8.40 -11.91 6.87
CA ASN A 66 9.64 -11.21 6.52
C ASN A 66 9.57 -10.54 5.14
N LEU A 67 8.94 -11.18 4.16
CA LEU A 67 8.74 -10.58 2.84
C LEU A 67 7.86 -9.33 2.93
N GLN A 68 6.76 -9.39 3.68
CA GLN A 68 5.91 -8.23 3.94
C GLN A 68 6.68 -7.12 4.65
N LEU A 69 7.52 -7.45 5.64
CA LEU A 69 8.34 -6.47 6.35
C LEU A 69 9.35 -5.80 5.42
N ARG A 70 9.97 -6.55 4.51
CA ARG A 70 10.88 -6.01 3.48
C ARG A 70 10.16 -5.10 2.50
N GLU A 71 8.93 -5.43 2.12
CA GLU A 71 8.12 -4.58 1.25
C GLU A 71 7.80 -3.24 1.91
N ILE A 72 7.34 -3.26 3.16
CA ILE A 72 7.07 -2.03 3.95
C ILE A 72 8.36 -1.20 4.09
N LEU A 73 9.48 -1.85 4.42
CA LEU A 73 10.78 -1.19 4.50
C LEU A 73 11.17 -0.54 3.15
N GLY A 74 10.95 -1.24 2.04
CA GLY A 74 11.22 -0.74 0.70
C GLY A 74 10.39 0.51 0.35
N GLN A 75 9.11 0.52 0.72
CA GLN A 75 8.21 1.65 0.47
C GLN A 75 8.65 2.94 1.18
N TYR A 76 9.18 2.82 2.41
CA TYR A 76 9.56 3.98 3.24
C TYR A 76 11.06 4.25 3.31
N LEU A 77 11.89 3.44 2.67
CA LEU A 77 13.35 3.49 2.79
C LEU A 77 13.93 4.88 2.48
N ASP A 78 13.47 5.50 1.39
CA ASP A 78 13.97 6.81 0.99
C ASP A 78 13.52 7.90 1.95
N THR A 79 12.31 7.77 2.52
CA THR A 79 11.84 8.68 3.58
C THR A 79 12.63 8.49 4.87
N PHE A 80 13.00 7.26 5.24
CA PHE A 80 13.87 7.01 6.41
C PHE A 80 15.25 7.61 6.24
N LYS A 81 15.84 7.54 5.03
CA LYS A 81 17.11 8.22 4.75
C LYS A 81 17.00 9.73 4.95
N ARG A 82 15.85 10.34 4.63
CA ARG A 82 15.60 11.78 4.87
C ARG A 82 15.57 12.12 6.36
N PHE A 83 15.12 11.22 7.24
CA PHE A 83 15.17 11.46 8.70
C PHE A 83 16.58 11.45 9.28
N THR A 84 17.54 10.81 8.61
CA THR A 84 18.95 10.86 9.00
C THR A 84 19.58 12.24 8.73
N THR A 85 18.96 13.04 7.88
CA THR A 85 19.40 14.40 7.55
C THR A 85 19.03 15.38 8.68
N PRO A 86 19.85 16.40 8.98
CA PRO A 86 19.50 17.43 9.95
C PRO A 86 18.14 18.09 9.66
N MET A 87 17.40 18.41 10.72
CA MET A 87 16.03 18.91 10.61
C MET A 87 15.94 20.22 9.82
N GLU A 88 16.97 21.06 9.89
CA GLU A 88 17.04 22.32 9.16
C GLU A 88 17.04 22.08 7.65
N LYS A 89 17.78 21.06 7.19
CA LYS A 89 17.83 20.68 5.77
C LYS A 89 16.51 20.05 5.33
N LEU A 90 15.92 19.19 6.17
CA LEU A 90 14.63 18.57 5.87
C LEU A 90 13.53 19.62 5.70
N VAL A 91 13.48 20.63 6.57
CA VAL A 91 12.52 21.73 6.47
C VAL A 91 12.77 22.59 5.23
N ALA A 92 14.03 22.82 4.86
CA ALA A 92 14.39 23.57 3.66
C ALA A 92 14.05 22.84 2.34
N GLU A 93 14.07 21.50 2.33
CA GLU A 93 13.68 20.67 1.19
C GLU A 93 12.16 20.67 0.94
N LEU A 94 11.36 20.92 1.97
CA LEU A 94 9.90 20.90 1.82
C LEU A 94 9.41 22.05 0.94
N PRO A 95 8.40 21.81 0.08
CA PRO A 95 7.80 22.86 -0.73
C PRO A 95 7.33 24.03 0.14
N SER A 96 7.84 25.22 -0.14
CA SER A 96 7.51 26.43 0.61
C SER A 96 6.79 27.44 -0.26
N VAL A 97 5.85 28.15 0.36
CA VAL A 97 5.15 29.28 -0.27
C VAL A 97 5.91 30.59 -0.12
N ASN A 98 6.95 30.65 0.72
CA ASN A 98 7.72 31.87 0.98
C ASN A 98 8.27 32.52 -0.31
N PRO A 99 8.81 31.78 -1.29
CA PRO A 99 9.26 32.38 -2.54
C PRO A 99 8.15 33.10 -3.32
N PHE A 100 6.91 32.61 -3.24
CA PHE A 100 5.76 33.27 -3.86
C PHE A 100 5.36 34.53 -3.11
N VAL A 101 5.46 34.53 -1.77
CA VAL A 101 5.14 35.70 -0.94
C VAL A 101 6.19 36.81 -1.11
N GLU A 102 7.43 36.43 -1.38
CA GLU A 102 8.53 37.36 -1.65
C GLU A 102 8.50 37.93 -3.06
N ASP A 103 7.75 37.32 -3.99
CA ASP A 103 7.56 37.79 -5.36
C ASP A 103 6.87 39.16 -5.37
N GLU A 104 7.59 40.18 -5.86
CA GLU A 104 7.10 41.55 -5.95
C GLU A 104 5.83 41.64 -6.82
N SER A 105 5.71 40.80 -7.86
CA SER A 105 4.52 40.80 -8.71
C SER A 105 3.26 40.40 -7.91
N LEU A 106 3.36 39.35 -7.08
CA LEU A 106 2.26 38.91 -6.23
C LEU A 106 1.89 39.97 -5.19
N LYS A 107 2.89 40.63 -4.59
CA LYS A 107 2.66 41.72 -3.63
C LYS A 107 1.94 42.89 -4.29
N GLU A 108 2.32 43.26 -5.50
CA GLU A 108 1.64 44.30 -6.26
C GLU A 108 0.18 43.91 -6.55
N THR A 109 -0.08 42.70 -7.03
CA THR A 109 -1.43 42.18 -7.27
C THR A 109 -2.26 42.17 -5.97
N MET A 110 -1.69 41.77 -4.83
CA MET A 110 -2.35 41.82 -3.52
C MET A 110 -2.65 43.25 -3.07
N ASN A 111 -1.74 44.19 -3.28
CA ASN A 111 -1.95 45.60 -2.96
C ASN A 111 -3.04 46.22 -3.84
N LYS A 112 -3.08 45.88 -5.14
CA LYS A 112 -4.19 46.26 -6.05
C LYS A 112 -5.51 45.67 -5.55
N ALA A 113 -5.52 44.40 -5.15
CA ALA A 113 -6.69 43.71 -4.60
C ALA A 113 -7.25 44.43 -3.38
N LYS A 114 -6.38 44.71 -2.39
CA LYS A 114 -6.76 45.44 -1.18
C LYS A 114 -7.41 46.79 -1.52
N ARG A 115 -6.77 47.58 -2.39
CA ARG A 115 -7.30 48.89 -2.82
C ARG A 115 -8.66 48.78 -3.52
N LEU A 116 -8.88 47.75 -4.33
CA LEU A 116 -10.17 47.52 -4.99
C LEU A 116 -11.24 47.09 -4.00
N PHE A 117 -10.93 46.21 -3.04
CA PHE A 117 -11.86 45.85 -1.97
C PHE A 117 -12.24 47.06 -1.10
N ASP A 118 -11.27 47.91 -0.73
CA ASP A 118 -11.54 49.14 0.01
C ASP A 118 -12.50 50.07 -0.78
N LYS A 119 -12.34 50.16 -2.11
CA LYS A 119 -13.26 50.92 -2.99
C LYS A 119 -14.66 50.29 -3.06
N VAL A 120 -14.77 48.96 -3.09
CA VAL A 120 -16.06 48.26 -3.07
C VAL A 120 -16.79 48.53 -1.76
N ASP A 121 -16.09 48.45 -0.64
CA ASP A 121 -16.66 48.70 0.69
C ASP A 121 -17.09 50.15 0.84
N GLU A 122 -16.28 51.10 0.36
CA GLU A 122 -16.65 52.51 0.34
C GLU A 122 -17.85 52.79 -0.56
N MET A 123 -17.88 52.23 -1.78
CA MET A 123 -19.01 52.35 -2.70
C MET A 123 -20.31 51.82 -2.05
N ARG A 124 -20.23 50.68 -1.34
CA ARG A 124 -21.37 50.09 -0.62
C ARG A 124 -21.83 50.98 0.54
N ARG A 125 -20.90 51.52 1.34
CA ARG A 125 -21.21 52.46 2.43
C ARG A 125 -21.90 53.71 1.89
N GLN A 126 -21.29 54.38 0.92
CA GLN A 126 -21.85 55.58 0.29
C GLN A 126 -23.25 55.34 -0.27
N ARG A 127 -23.48 54.20 -0.94
CA ARG A 127 -24.80 53.85 -1.48
C ARG A 127 -25.85 53.74 -0.38
N THR A 128 -25.53 53.05 0.71
CA THR A 128 -26.42 52.93 1.87
C THR A 128 -26.73 54.30 2.47
N ASP A 129 -25.72 55.16 2.62
CA ASP A 129 -25.88 56.50 3.18
C ASP A 129 -26.76 57.37 2.28
N PHE A 130 -26.51 57.39 0.96
CA PHE A 130 -27.33 58.15 0.01
C PHE A 130 -28.77 57.65 -0.06
N ILE A 131 -29.00 56.33 0.00
CA ILE A 131 -30.37 55.77 0.04
C ILE A 131 -31.07 56.20 1.33
N THR A 132 -30.37 56.17 2.46
CA THR A 132 -30.93 56.55 3.76
C THR A 132 -31.30 58.03 3.78
N GLN A 133 -30.39 58.89 3.36
CA GLN A 133 -30.63 60.33 3.23
C GLN A 133 -31.78 60.64 2.27
N LEU A 134 -31.88 59.95 1.14
CA LEU A 134 -32.97 60.14 0.18
C LEU A 134 -34.32 59.73 0.79
N ARG A 135 -34.37 58.60 1.51
CA ARG A 135 -35.58 58.16 2.21
C ARG A 135 -36.02 59.16 3.28
N GLU A 136 -35.08 59.67 4.07
CA GLU A 136 -35.34 60.68 5.08
C GLU A 136 -35.82 62.00 4.46
N ALA A 137 -35.15 62.47 3.41
CA ALA A 137 -35.52 63.69 2.70
C ALA A 137 -36.93 63.58 2.08
N LEU A 138 -37.27 62.44 1.49
CA LEU A 138 -38.61 62.19 0.95
C LEU A 138 -39.68 62.11 2.05
N HIS A 139 -39.36 61.52 3.20
CA HIS A 139 -40.29 61.44 4.33
C HIS A 139 -40.53 62.81 4.97
N GLN A 140 -39.52 63.70 4.97
CA GLN A 140 -39.62 65.04 5.56
C GLN A 140 -40.28 66.07 4.63
N ASP A 141 -40.32 65.84 3.31
CA ASP A 141 -40.91 66.76 2.32
C ASP A 141 -42.44 66.64 2.29
N ASP A 142 -43.11 67.12 3.35
CA ASP A 142 -44.56 67.24 3.42
C ASP A 142 -45.04 68.48 2.64
N ILE A 143 -45.86 68.23 1.61
CA ILE A 143 -46.43 69.25 0.73
C ILE A 143 -47.87 69.60 1.06
N THR A 144 -48.47 68.99 2.09
CA THR A 144 -49.90 69.16 2.42
C THR A 144 -50.26 70.63 2.66
N GLY A 145 -49.38 71.38 3.33
CA GLY A 145 -49.56 72.83 3.53
C GLY A 145 -49.53 73.65 2.24
N ASP A 146 -48.63 73.33 1.31
CA ASP A 146 -48.52 74.00 0.01
C ASP A 146 -49.69 73.65 -0.91
N LEU A 147 -50.19 72.41 -0.84
CA LEU A 147 -51.38 71.96 -1.57
C LEU A 147 -52.64 72.68 -1.09
N LEU A 148 -52.82 72.85 0.23
CA LEU A 148 -53.96 73.59 0.78
C LEU A 148 -53.92 75.07 0.39
N ALA A 149 -52.73 75.68 0.33
CA ALA A 149 -52.56 77.06 -0.08
C ALA A 149 -52.78 77.28 -1.59
N SER A 150 -52.44 76.29 -2.43
CA SER A 150 -52.58 76.36 -3.89
C SER A 150 -53.95 75.93 -4.43
N ALA A 151 -54.69 75.09 -3.70
CA ALA A 151 -56.01 74.60 -4.10
C ALA A 151 -57.11 75.69 -4.17
N VAL A 152 -56.86 76.87 -3.58
CA VAL A 152 -57.87 77.94 -3.49
C VAL A 152 -58.04 78.72 -4.80
N ASN A 153 -57.11 78.69 -5.77
CA ASN A 153 -57.18 79.65 -6.90
C ASN A 153 -56.52 79.29 -8.26
N ARG A 154 -56.10 78.04 -8.59
CA ARG A 154 -55.29 77.82 -9.83
C ARG A 154 -55.56 76.54 -10.65
N GLU A 155 -55.18 76.59 -11.93
CA GLU A 155 -55.32 75.57 -12.98
C GLU A 155 -54.38 74.37 -12.77
N GLN A 156 -54.67 73.23 -13.43
CA GLN A 156 -53.92 71.97 -13.27
C GLN A 156 -52.43 72.07 -13.64
N SER A 157 -52.05 73.04 -14.48
CA SER A 157 -50.65 73.33 -14.84
C SER A 157 -49.81 73.82 -13.65
N ASP A 158 -50.39 74.57 -12.72
CA ASP A 158 -49.67 75.14 -11.57
C ASP A 158 -49.32 74.07 -10.53
N LEU A 159 -50.18 73.06 -10.38
CA LEU A 159 -49.92 71.89 -9.52
C LEU A 159 -48.76 71.04 -10.06
N GLU A 160 -48.69 70.86 -11.39
CA GLU A 160 -47.62 70.10 -12.01
C GLU A 160 -46.25 70.80 -11.84
N GLU A 161 -46.23 72.13 -11.91
CA GLU A 161 -45.02 72.92 -11.68
C GLU A 161 -44.55 72.87 -10.20
N LEU A 162 -45.50 72.86 -9.26
CA LEU A 162 -45.21 72.63 -7.83
C LEU A 162 -44.53 71.27 -7.62
N PHE A 163 -45.12 70.18 -8.12
CA PHE A 163 -44.55 68.84 -7.99
C PHE A 163 -43.16 68.74 -8.63
N LYS A 164 -42.96 69.31 -9.82
CA LYS A 164 -41.65 69.36 -10.47
C LYS A 164 -40.62 70.08 -9.61
N THR A 165 -41.00 71.21 -9.01
CA THR A 165 -40.11 72.01 -8.15
C THR A 165 -39.76 71.28 -6.85
N ARG A 166 -40.72 70.55 -6.28
CA ARG A 166 -40.50 69.73 -5.07
C ARG A 166 -39.58 68.54 -5.35
N LEU A 167 -39.85 67.78 -6.42
CA LEU A 167 -39.02 66.64 -6.82
C LEU A 167 -37.58 67.05 -7.15
N LYS A 168 -37.38 68.23 -7.76
CA LYS A 168 -36.04 68.77 -8.06
C LYS A 168 -35.13 68.88 -6.84
N LYS A 169 -35.67 69.02 -5.62
CA LYS A 169 -34.86 69.07 -4.39
C LYS A 169 -34.08 67.76 -4.16
N HIS A 170 -34.60 66.63 -4.65
CA HIS A 170 -34.04 65.31 -4.46
C HIS A 170 -33.08 64.90 -5.60
N ASP A 171 -33.05 65.65 -6.71
CA ASP A 171 -32.24 65.35 -7.89
C ASP A 171 -30.74 65.25 -7.59
N TYR A 172 -30.24 66.00 -6.60
CA TYR A 172 -28.84 65.92 -6.18
C TYR A 172 -28.48 64.54 -5.62
N LEU A 173 -29.28 64.01 -4.69
CA LEU A 173 -29.07 62.67 -4.10
C LEU A 173 -29.26 61.57 -5.15
N VAL A 174 -30.26 61.72 -6.03
CA VAL A 174 -30.45 60.82 -7.18
C VAL A 174 -29.25 60.85 -8.12
N GLY A 175 -28.66 62.02 -8.35
CA GLY A 175 -27.43 62.20 -9.12
C GLY A 175 -26.23 61.46 -8.51
N LEU A 176 -26.01 61.61 -7.20
CA LEU A 176 -24.97 60.89 -6.47
C LEU A 176 -25.16 59.36 -6.52
N LEU A 177 -26.40 58.89 -6.37
CA LEU A 177 -26.73 57.46 -6.51
C LEU A 177 -26.43 56.94 -7.93
N ARG A 178 -26.79 57.70 -8.96
CA ARG A 178 -26.47 57.35 -10.36
C ARG A 178 -24.96 57.29 -10.59
N GLN A 179 -24.19 58.22 -10.04
CA GLN A 179 -22.73 58.20 -10.13
C GLN A 179 -22.13 56.98 -9.41
N ASN A 180 -22.62 56.67 -8.21
CA ASN A 180 -22.18 55.48 -7.45
C ASN A 180 -22.52 54.17 -8.19
N LEU A 181 -23.70 54.09 -8.83
CA LEU A 181 -24.09 52.94 -9.64
C LEU A 181 -23.24 52.82 -10.91
N ALA A 182 -22.97 53.93 -11.61
CA ALA A 182 -22.10 53.93 -12.79
C ALA A 182 -20.64 53.57 -12.44
N ALA A 183 -20.15 53.97 -11.26
CA ALA A 183 -18.83 53.58 -10.77
C ALA A 183 -18.70 52.07 -10.52
N GLN A 184 -19.80 51.37 -10.25
CA GLN A 184 -19.78 49.93 -10.00
C GLN A 184 -19.26 49.15 -11.21
N GLU A 185 -19.67 49.50 -12.43
CA GLU A 185 -19.24 48.81 -13.65
C GLU A 185 -17.71 48.88 -13.83
N ASN A 186 -17.13 50.05 -13.54
CA ASN A 186 -15.68 50.25 -13.58
C ASN A 186 -14.95 49.43 -12.50
N ILE A 187 -15.51 49.35 -11.29
CA ILE A 187 -14.92 48.56 -10.19
C ILE A 187 -15.02 47.07 -10.49
N GLU A 188 -16.15 46.61 -11.04
CA GLU A 188 -16.38 45.21 -11.41
C GLU A 188 -15.42 44.75 -12.51
N SER A 189 -15.28 45.54 -13.57
CA SER A 189 -14.32 45.27 -14.65
C SER A 189 -12.89 45.15 -14.10
N ALA A 190 -12.46 46.09 -13.25
CA ALA A 190 -11.15 46.04 -12.61
C ALA A 190 -10.96 44.81 -11.70
N LEU A 191 -12.01 44.33 -11.04
CA LEU A 191 -11.96 43.09 -10.24
C LEU A 191 -11.85 41.85 -11.11
N ILE A 192 -12.53 41.81 -12.26
CA ILE A 192 -12.43 40.71 -13.23
C ILE A 192 -11.00 40.61 -13.76
N ASP A 193 -10.42 41.73 -14.19
CA ASP A 193 -9.05 41.77 -14.70
C ASP A 193 -8.04 41.35 -13.64
N LEU A 194 -8.19 41.87 -12.42
CA LEU A 194 -7.34 41.49 -11.29
C LEU A 194 -7.46 39.99 -10.96
N ASN A 195 -8.67 39.44 -10.97
CA ASN A 195 -8.89 38.03 -10.73
C ASN A 195 -8.26 37.17 -11.81
N ALA A 196 -8.32 37.59 -13.08
CA ALA A 196 -7.65 36.92 -14.19
C ALA A 196 -6.11 36.97 -14.03
N GLU A 197 -5.54 38.10 -13.58
CA GLU A 197 -4.11 38.26 -13.26
C GLU A 197 -3.69 37.32 -12.12
N PHE A 198 -4.51 37.19 -11.07
CA PHE A 198 -4.20 36.40 -9.87
C PHE A 198 -4.45 34.89 -10.03
N ALA A 199 -5.42 34.47 -10.84
CA ALA A 199 -5.82 33.08 -11.01
C ALA A 199 -4.64 32.08 -11.25
N PRO A 200 -3.70 32.33 -12.17
CA PRO A 200 -2.57 31.41 -12.38
C PRO A 200 -1.65 31.30 -11.16
N GLN A 201 -1.44 32.40 -10.43
CA GLN A 201 -0.65 32.40 -9.20
C GLN A 201 -1.37 31.63 -8.08
N ALA A 202 -2.68 31.80 -7.97
CA ALA A 202 -3.51 31.07 -7.00
C ALA A 202 -3.43 29.54 -7.20
N ILE A 203 -3.43 29.08 -8.46
CA ILE A 203 -3.27 27.66 -8.81
C ILE A 203 -1.89 27.17 -8.34
N LYS A 204 -0.80 27.85 -8.70
CA LYS A 204 0.57 27.48 -8.29
C LYS A 204 0.73 27.43 -6.78
N LEU A 205 0.13 28.39 -6.07
CA LEU A 205 0.15 28.45 -4.61
C LEU A 205 -0.60 27.27 -3.99
N ARG A 206 -1.77 26.93 -4.54
CA ARG A 206 -2.56 25.77 -4.12
C ARG A 206 -1.80 24.47 -4.35
N GLU A 207 -1.21 24.29 -5.53
CA GLU A 207 -0.41 23.11 -5.88
C GLU A 207 0.79 22.96 -4.94
N THR A 208 1.51 24.06 -4.67
CA THR A 208 2.66 24.05 -3.75
C THR A 208 2.22 23.66 -2.33
N ARG A 209 1.11 24.20 -1.84
CA ARG A 209 0.54 23.83 -0.54
C ARG A 209 0.12 22.36 -0.50
N GLN A 210 -0.50 21.86 -1.57
CA GLN A 210 -0.92 20.47 -1.67
C GLN A 210 0.30 19.53 -1.69
N LYS A 211 1.33 19.83 -2.49
CA LYS A 211 2.59 19.08 -2.51
C LYS A 211 3.22 19.03 -1.12
N ARG A 212 3.32 20.17 -0.43
CA ARG A 212 3.83 20.23 0.95
C ARG A 212 3.01 19.36 1.90
N ALA A 213 1.68 19.41 1.82
CA ALA A 213 0.80 18.61 2.67
C ALA A 213 1.00 17.12 2.43
N THR A 214 1.04 16.67 1.17
CA THR A 214 1.28 15.27 0.82
C THR A 214 2.66 14.79 1.27
N GLU A 215 3.71 15.59 1.12
CA GLU A 215 5.04 15.24 1.62
C GLU A 215 5.07 15.14 3.15
N LEU A 216 4.40 16.05 3.86
CA LEU A 216 4.28 15.99 5.33
C LEU A 216 3.48 14.76 5.78
N GLU A 217 2.39 14.41 5.09
CA GLU A 217 1.62 13.20 5.36
C GLU A 217 2.47 11.94 5.18
N GLN A 218 3.29 11.88 4.12
CA GLN A 218 4.23 10.78 3.89
C GLN A 218 5.31 10.69 4.99
N LEU A 219 5.85 11.84 5.43
CA LEU A 219 6.79 11.89 6.56
C LEU A 219 6.13 11.39 7.86
N VAL A 220 4.90 11.81 8.15
CA VAL A 220 4.18 11.33 9.35
C VAL A 220 3.86 9.83 9.25
N ALA A 221 3.42 9.35 8.08
CA ALA A 221 3.11 7.95 7.85
C ALA A 221 4.35 7.05 7.99
N SER A 222 5.46 7.46 7.39
CA SER A 222 6.74 6.75 7.53
C SER A 222 7.22 6.76 8.98
N GLY A 223 7.13 7.89 9.70
CA GLY A 223 7.49 7.95 11.11
C GLY A 223 6.71 6.95 11.98
N LYS A 224 5.41 6.78 11.72
CA LYS A 224 4.59 5.74 12.38
C LYS A 224 5.01 4.33 11.97
N ALA A 225 5.18 4.10 10.67
CA ALA A 225 5.61 2.82 10.13
C ALA A 225 7.00 2.39 10.66
N TYR A 226 7.91 3.33 10.91
CA TYR A 226 9.22 3.05 11.48
C TYR A 226 9.12 2.37 12.84
N ALA A 227 8.28 2.89 13.74
CA ALA A 227 8.08 2.30 15.07
C ALA A 227 7.57 0.85 14.96
N ASP A 228 6.56 0.63 14.11
CA ASP A 228 5.99 -0.69 13.86
C ASP A 228 7.01 -1.67 13.27
N VAL A 229 7.82 -1.19 12.32
CA VAL A 229 8.88 -1.99 11.67
C VAL A 229 9.96 -2.37 12.67
N VAL A 230 10.39 -1.45 13.53
CA VAL A 230 11.38 -1.73 14.58
C VAL A 230 10.84 -2.77 15.55
N GLN A 231 9.59 -2.63 15.99
CA GLN A 231 8.94 -3.61 16.86
C GLN A 231 8.87 -4.99 16.20
N LYS A 232 8.40 -5.07 14.95
CA LYS A 232 8.33 -6.33 14.19
C LYS A 232 9.69 -6.96 13.96
N CYS A 233 10.74 -6.16 13.74
CA CYS A 233 12.10 -6.67 13.65
C CYS A 233 12.55 -7.33 14.97
N GLN A 234 12.24 -6.71 16.11
CA GLN A 234 12.57 -7.26 17.43
C GLN A 234 11.79 -8.54 17.74
N GLU A 235 10.50 -8.57 17.43
CA GLU A 235 9.66 -9.76 17.55
C GLU A 235 10.17 -10.89 16.66
N GLY A 236 10.53 -10.57 15.42
CA GLY A 236 11.14 -11.51 14.49
C GLY A 236 12.45 -12.08 15.02
N LEU A 237 13.32 -11.26 15.62
CA LEU A 237 14.59 -11.71 16.19
C LEU A 237 14.36 -12.75 17.29
N ARG A 238 13.49 -12.42 18.26
CA ARG A 238 13.12 -13.33 19.35
C ARG A 238 12.46 -14.61 18.84
N PHE A 239 11.65 -14.50 17.80
CA PHE A 239 11.01 -15.65 17.16
C PHE A 239 12.05 -16.59 16.53
N TYR A 240 13.02 -16.05 15.79
CA TYR A 240 14.09 -16.85 15.19
C TYR A 240 14.99 -17.49 16.25
N GLU A 241 15.33 -16.78 17.33
CA GLU A 241 16.08 -17.35 18.46
C GLU A 241 15.38 -18.58 19.07
N GLU A 242 14.08 -18.49 19.34
CA GLU A 242 13.30 -19.61 19.87
C GLU A 242 13.12 -20.74 18.84
N LEU A 243 12.98 -20.40 17.56
CA LEU A 243 12.84 -21.38 16.49
C LEU A 243 14.14 -22.17 16.27
N THR A 244 15.29 -21.49 16.27
CA THR A 244 16.61 -22.13 16.26
C THR A 244 16.75 -23.08 17.43
N ARG A 245 16.38 -22.67 18.65
CA ARG A 245 16.42 -23.55 19.83
C ARG A 245 15.60 -24.83 19.60
N ARG A 246 14.36 -24.71 19.13
CA ARG A 246 13.49 -25.86 18.83
C ARG A 246 14.03 -26.76 17.72
N LEU A 247 14.63 -26.18 16.68
CA LEU A 247 15.24 -26.96 15.59
C LEU A 247 16.47 -27.72 16.08
N THR A 248 17.33 -27.10 16.89
CA THR A 248 18.50 -27.79 17.48
C THR A 248 18.09 -28.92 18.43
N GLU A 249 17.01 -28.76 19.20
CA GLU A 249 16.43 -29.83 20.02
C GLU A 249 15.90 -30.98 19.14
N LEU A 250 15.13 -30.65 18.10
CA LEU A 250 14.61 -31.64 17.15
C LEU A 250 15.75 -32.38 16.43
N GLN A 251 16.79 -31.68 15.99
CA GLN A 251 17.93 -32.28 15.30
C GLN A 251 18.61 -33.34 16.17
N LYS A 252 18.89 -33.03 17.44
CA LYS A 252 19.48 -33.99 18.39
C LYS A 252 18.62 -35.23 18.57
N GLU A 253 17.30 -35.07 18.64
CA GLU A 253 16.38 -36.21 18.76
C GLU A 253 16.32 -37.06 17.48
N VAL A 254 16.37 -36.42 16.30
CA VAL A 254 16.45 -37.11 15.01
C VAL A 254 17.74 -37.90 14.89
N GLU A 255 18.88 -37.32 15.28
CA GLU A 255 20.19 -38.00 15.32
C GLU A 255 20.18 -39.21 16.27
N GLN A 256 19.60 -39.08 17.47
CA GLN A 256 19.44 -40.19 18.41
C GLN A 256 18.59 -41.34 17.83
N VAL A 257 17.51 -41.01 17.12
CA VAL A 257 16.68 -42.03 16.43
C VAL A 257 17.44 -42.67 15.27
N ALA A 258 18.23 -41.89 14.54
CA ALA A 258 19.08 -42.39 13.45
C ALA A 258 20.12 -43.41 13.94
N GLU A 259 20.81 -43.12 15.04
CA GLU A 259 21.78 -44.03 15.66
C GLU A 259 21.11 -45.33 16.11
N ARG A 260 19.94 -45.23 16.77
CA ARG A 260 19.18 -46.40 17.22
C ARG A 260 18.69 -47.26 16.07
N LEU A 261 18.26 -46.65 14.97
CA LEU A 261 17.86 -47.37 13.76
C LEU A 261 19.06 -48.11 13.15
N ALA A 262 20.22 -47.46 13.04
CA ALA A 262 21.44 -48.06 12.51
C ALA A 262 21.92 -49.27 13.34
N LEU A 263 21.76 -49.22 14.66
CA LEU A 263 22.06 -50.35 15.55
C LEU A 263 21.14 -51.55 15.31
N GLU A 264 19.84 -51.34 15.13
CA GLU A 264 18.89 -52.44 14.86
C GLU A 264 19.00 -52.98 13.42
N GLU A 265 19.36 -52.13 12.45
CA GLU A 265 19.76 -52.57 11.10
C GLU A 265 20.97 -53.51 11.16
N SER A 266 22.03 -53.09 11.86
CA SER A 266 23.27 -53.89 12.03
C SER A 266 23.00 -55.21 12.74
N ARG A 267 22.07 -55.23 13.71
CA ARG A 267 21.69 -56.44 14.44
C ARG A 267 20.89 -57.44 13.60
N SER A 268 20.15 -56.96 12.60
CA SER A 268 19.38 -57.83 11.70
C SER A 268 20.27 -58.51 10.64
N VAL A 269 21.51 -58.06 10.45
CA VAL A 269 22.49 -58.68 9.53
C VAL A 269 23.26 -59.85 10.18
N VAL A 270 23.20 -60.05 11.51
CA VAL A 270 24.10 -60.95 12.27
C VAL A 270 23.46 -62.29 12.68
N GLU A 271 22.30 -62.70 12.17
CA GLU A 271 21.75 -64.03 12.51
C GLU A 271 22.58 -65.17 11.84
N PRO A 272 23.28 -66.04 12.61
CA PRO A 272 24.15 -67.06 12.04
C PRO A 272 23.33 -68.27 11.58
N ILE A 273 23.55 -68.70 10.34
CA ILE A 273 22.98 -69.92 9.75
C ILE A 273 23.51 -71.15 10.52
N PRO A 274 22.65 -71.99 11.15
CA PRO A 274 23.10 -73.25 11.72
C PRO A 274 23.40 -74.29 10.62
N PRO A 275 24.45 -75.13 10.79
CA PRO A 275 24.89 -76.05 9.74
C PRO A 275 23.90 -77.21 9.52
N ARG A 276 23.61 -77.45 8.23
CA ARG A 276 22.84 -78.59 7.70
C ARG A 276 23.28 -79.92 8.33
N ALA A 277 22.34 -80.63 8.94
CA ALA A 277 22.45 -82.07 9.16
C ALA A 277 21.75 -82.82 8.01
N ILE A 278 22.54 -83.62 7.31
CA ILE A 278 22.11 -84.61 6.31
C ILE A 278 21.56 -85.83 7.07
N SER A 279 20.34 -86.27 6.78
CA SER A 279 19.95 -87.66 7.02
C SER A 279 19.05 -88.16 5.91
N SER A 280 19.61 -89.12 5.18
CA SER A 280 19.00 -90.02 4.20
C SER A 280 17.90 -90.90 4.78
N THR A 281 16.85 -91.19 3.99
CA THR A 281 16.48 -92.55 3.55
C THR A 281 15.40 -92.52 2.46
N SER A 282 15.68 -93.22 1.35
CA SER A 282 14.82 -94.03 0.43
C SER A 282 13.31 -93.69 0.29
N SER A 283 12.69 -93.65 -0.89
CA SER A 283 12.81 -94.59 -2.02
C SER A 283 11.99 -94.13 -3.25
N THR A 284 12.37 -94.67 -4.41
CA THR A 284 11.52 -94.98 -5.59
C THR A 284 11.42 -93.94 -6.73
N MET A 285 12.31 -94.11 -7.71
CA MET A 285 12.13 -93.83 -9.16
C MET A 285 11.23 -94.92 -9.81
N PRO A 286 10.69 -94.81 -11.05
CA PRO A 286 11.28 -94.21 -12.28
C PRO A 286 10.27 -93.41 -13.16
N GLY A 287 10.62 -92.74 -14.26
CA GLY A 287 11.82 -92.77 -15.08
C GLY A 287 11.86 -91.65 -16.14
N TRP A 288 12.84 -91.77 -17.03
CA TRP A 288 13.46 -90.72 -17.85
C TRP A 288 12.72 -90.44 -19.16
N TRP A 289 12.94 -89.26 -19.79
CA TRP A 289 13.44 -89.12 -21.19
C TRP A 289 13.84 -87.65 -21.51
N LEU A 290 15.13 -87.51 -21.79
CA LEU A 290 15.84 -86.72 -22.81
C LEU A 290 15.66 -85.19 -23.02
N ILE A 291 16.85 -84.59 -23.06
CA ILE A 291 17.26 -83.26 -23.51
C ILE A 291 17.22 -83.13 -25.04
N HIS A 292 16.82 -81.96 -25.55
CA HIS A 292 17.31 -81.44 -26.83
C HIS A 292 17.58 -79.93 -26.75
N PHE A 293 18.84 -79.55 -27.05
CA PHE A 293 19.32 -78.19 -27.30
C PHE A 293 19.11 -77.82 -28.78
N ARG A 294 18.76 -76.57 -29.10
CA ARG A 294 19.10 -75.96 -30.41
C ARG A 294 19.22 -74.42 -30.37
N HIS A 295 20.20 -73.96 -31.15
CA HIS A 295 20.81 -72.63 -31.29
C HIS A 295 19.97 -71.49 -31.90
N GLY A 296 20.47 -70.26 -31.64
CA GLY A 296 20.60 -69.15 -32.62
C GLY A 296 19.58 -68.02 -32.45
N ARG A 297 19.86 -66.72 -32.53
CA ARG A 297 20.99 -65.95 -33.14
C ARG A 297 21.10 -64.55 -32.50
N VAL A 298 22.29 -63.98 -32.64
CA VAL A 298 22.71 -62.58 -32.45
C VAL A 298 22.48 -61.76 -33.73
N CYS A 299 22.21 -60.44 -33.61
CA CYS A 299 22.69 -59.28 -34.42
C CYS A 299 21.81 -58.05 -34.09
N VAL A 300 22.27 -56.91 -33.53
CA VAL A 300 23.30 -55.88 -33.85
C VAL A 300 22.70 -54.61 -34.50
N SER A 301 22.82 -53.50 -33.74
CA SER A 301 23.08 -52.07 -34.01
C SER A 301 22.41 -51.25 -35.14
N TYR A 302 21.95 -50.03 -34.81
CA TYR A 302 22.60 -48.68 -35.02
C TYR A 302 21.58 -47.56 -34.71
N ILE A 303 21.73 -46.67 -33.70
CA ILE A 303 22.44 -45.37 -33.58
C ILE A 303 22.22 -44.36 -34.74
N ILE A 304 21.73 -43.15 -34.39
CA ILE A 304 22.20 -41.76 -34.70
C ILE A 304 20.97 -40.81 -34.68
N ASN A 305 20.81 -39.91 -33.68
CA ASN A 305 21.25 -38.49 -33.62
C ASN A 305 20.40 -37.57 -34.55
N SER A 306 20.01 -36.32 -34.30
CA SER A 306 20.15 -35.31 -33.22
C SER A 306 19.34 -34.07 -33.66
N SER A 307 19.02 -33.15 -32.73
CA SER A 307 18.82 -31.69 -32.92
C SER A 307 17.53 -31.10 -33.54
N PHE A 308 16.77 -30.31 -32.76
CA PHE A 308 16.34 -28.90 -32.97
C PHE A 308 15.30 -28.51 -31.88
N ILE A 309 15.57 -27.57 -30.95
CA ILE A 309 15.18 -26.12 -30.94
C ILE A 309 13.65 -25.90 -30.79
N LEU A 310 13.05 -24.97 -30.02
CA LEU A 310 13.34 -24.06 -28.90
C LEU A 310 11.95 -23.45 -28.55
N LEU A 311 11.75 -23.05 -27.28
CA LEU A 311 10.91 -21.92 -26.81
C LEU A 311 9.47 -21.75 -27.32
N ARG A 312 8.47 -21.95 -26.43
CA ARG A 312 7.33 -21.01 -26.22
C ARG A 312 6.55 -21.39 -24.96
N GLU A 313 5.83 -20.42 -24.38
CA GLU A 313 4.86 -20.50 -23.27
C GLU A 313 5.36 -19.97 -21.92
N LEU A 314 5.62 -18.66 -21.88
CA LEU A 314 5.46 -17.82 -20.70
C LEU A 314 4.61 -16.60 -21.12
N PHE A 315 3.58 -16.32 -20.31
CA PHE A 315 2.66 -15.18 -20.23
C PHE A 315 1.38 -15.15 -21.10
N PRO A 316 0.20 -15.00 -20.43
CA PRO A 316 -1.07 -14.66 -21.04
C PRO A 316 -1.33 -13.14 -20.99
N GLU A 317 -1.77 -12.56 -22.09
CA GLU A 317 -2.38 -11.22 -22.08
C GLU A 317 -3.60 -11.15 -23.01
N SER A 318 -4.74 -10.82 -22.39
CA SER A 318 -5.78 -9.90 -22.88
C SER A 318 -6.64 -10.27 -24.10
N ARG A 319 -7.98 -10.33 -23.91
CA ARG A 319 -8.89 -9.20 -24.23
C ARG A 319 -10.39 -9.58 -24.16
N GLN A 320 -11.12 -8.65 -23.54
CA GLN A 320 -12.46 -8.09 -23.87
C GLN A 320 -13.68 -9.01 -23.77
N MET A 321 -14.63 -8.75 -22.87
CA MET A 321 -15.61 -7.64 -22.78
C MET A 321 -16.77 -7.69 -23.80
N SER A 322 -17.97 -7.64 -23.20
CA SER A 322 -19.27 -7.22 -23.72
C SER A 322 -20.13 -8.27 -24.43
N HIS A 323 -21.14 -8.79 -23.72
CA HIS A 323 -22.54 -8.36 -23.90
C HIS A 323 -23.39 -8.98 -22.78
N ASN A 324 -23.96 -8.14 -21.92
CA ASN A 324 -25.14 -8.49 -21.13
C ASN A 324 -26.19 -7.39 -21.34
N THR A 325 -27.42 -7.87 -21.46
CA THR A 325 -28.68 -7.16 -21.65
C THR A 325 -29.14 -6.48 -20.38
#